data_AF-A0A517MA40-F1
#
_entry.id   AF-A0A517MA40-F1
#
_cell.length_a   1.000
_cell.length_b   1.000
_cell.length_c   1.000
_cell.angle_alpha   90.00
_cell.angle_beta   90.00
_cell.angle_gamma   90.00
#
_symmetry.space_group_name_H-M   'P 1'
#
loop_
_entity.id
_entity.type
_entity.pdbx_description
1 polymer ?
#
loop_
_entity_poly.entity_id
_entity_poly.type
_entity_poly.pdbx_seq_one_letter_code
_entity_poly.pdbx_strand_id
1 'polypeptide(L)' 'MPEWTDKDERQYEHIKESELDRGKSKDDAKEIAARTINKQRRNEGRTPNRTTQGTGNPNTSLDKRTVDELRNRAAESSR' A
#
# COMPACT_ATOMS: atom_id res chain seq x y z
N MET A 1 -18.09 -4.13 9.28
CA MET A 1 -16.80 -4.32 8.58
C MET A 1 -16.00 -3.04 8.78
N PRO A 2 -14.66 -3.02 8.82
CA PRO A 2 -13.97 -1.73 8.84
C PRO A 2 -14.28 -1.08 7.49
N GLU A 3 -15.20 -0.14 7.53
CA GLU A 3 -15.75 0.51 6.36
C GLU A 3 -14.73 1.54 5.88
N TRP A 4 -14.73 1.80 4.57
CA TRP A 4 -14.02 2.97 4.08
C TRP A 4 -14.78 4.20 4.55
N THR A 5 -14.05 5.24 4.92
CA THR A 5 -14.66 6.53 5.20
C THR A 5 -14.77 7.34 3.92
N ASP A 6 -15.63 8.35 3.88
CA ASP A 6 -15.72 9.30 2.76
C ASP A 6 -14.37 9.97 2.44
N LYS A 7 -13.46 10.05 3.41
CA LYS A 7 -12.10 10.52 3.20
C LYS A 7 -11.25 9.48 2.47
N ASP A 8 -11.33 8.21 2.87
CA ASP A 8 -10.60 7.12 2.22
C ASP A 8 -11.03 6.96 0.75
N GLU A 9 -12.33 7.09 0.47
CA GLU A 9 -12.89 7.01 -0.89
C GLU A 9 -12.38 8.14 -1.78
N ARG A 10 -12.41 9.38 -1.29
CA ARG A 10 -11.87 10.53 -2.04
C ARG A 10 -10.37 10.40 -2.29
N GLN A 11 -9.61 9.93 -1.30
CA GLN A 11 -8.18 9.68 -1.47
C GLN A 11 -7.92 8.55 -2.47
N TYR A 12 -8.71 7.49 -2.43
CA TYR A 12 -8.63 6.39 -3.40
C TYR A 12 -8.83 6.89 -4.83
N GLU A 13 -9.91 7.62 -5.10
CA GLU A 13 -10.19 8.15 -6.44
C GLU A 13 -9.10 9.13 -6.89
N HIS A 14 -8.63 10.02 -6.00
CA HIS A 14 -7.54 10.95 -6.32
C HIS A 14 -6.24 10.24 -6.71
N ILE A 15 -5.85 9.18 -5.98
CA ILE A 15 -4.63 8.41 -6.30
C ILE A 15 -4.83 7.65 -7.62
N LYS A 16 -6.00 7.02 -7.80
CA LYS A 16 -6.32 6.27 -9.02
C LYS A 16 -6.26 7.18 -10.25
N GLU A 17 -6.85 8.36 -10.20
CA GLU A 17 -6.77 9.36 -11.28
C GLU A 17 -5.33 9.80 -11.52
N SER A 18 -4.57 10.11 -10.46
CA SER A 18 -3.17 10.50 -10.62
C SER A 18 -2.29 9.41 -11.26
N GLU A 19 -2.53 8.14 -10.95
CA GLU A 19 -1.79 7.02 -11.56
C GLU A 19 -2.22 6.78 -13.03
N LEU A 20 -3.50 6.97 -13.35
CA LEU A 20 -3.98 6.95 -14.74
C LEU A 20 -3.33 8.06 -15.57
N ASP A 21 -3.22 9.27 -15.03
CA ASP A 21 -2.56 10.41 -15.70
C ASP A 21 -1.07 10.16 -15.94
N ARG A 22 -0.43 9.36 -15.08
CA ARG A 22 0.96 8.90 -15.24
C ARG A 22 1.11 7.76 -16.26
N GLY A 23 0.01 7.34 -16.89
CA GLY A 23 -0.02 6.30 -17.92
C GLY A 23 -0.10 4.87 -17.38
N LYS A 24 -0.47 4.66 -16.12
CA LYS A 24 -0.73 3.31 -15.59
C LYS A 24 -2.02 2.73 -16.17
N SER A 25 -2.10 1.41 -16.22
CA SER A 25 -3.35 0.73 -16.56
C SER A 25 -4.41 1.00 -15.48
N LYS A 26 -5.69 0.91 -15.85
CA LYS A 26 -6.79 1.11 -14.90
C LYS A 26 -6.73 0.14 -13.73
N ASP A 27 -6.28 -1.09 -13.96
CA ASP A 27 -6.21 -2.10 -12.92
C ASP A 27 -5.02 -1.85 -12.00
N ASP A 28 -3.85 -1.49 -12.53
CA ASP A 28 -2.70 -1.08 -11.72
C ASP A 28 -3.02 0.16 -10.88
N ALA A 29 -3.68 1.17 -11.46
CA ALA A 29 -4.04 2.39 -10.76
C ALA A 29 -4.98 2.13 -9.57
N LYS A 30 -6.00 1.28 -9.76
CA LYS A 30 -6.89 0.83 -8.68
C LYS A 30 -6.13 0.06 -7.61
N GLU A 31 -5.24 -0.84 -8.01
CA GLU A 31 -4.45 -1.64 -7.08
C GLU A 31 -3.54 -0.75 -6.21
N ILE A 32 -2.83 0.19 -6.84
CA ILE A 32 -1.96 1.16 -6.16
C ILE A 32 -2.78 2.01 -5.18
N ALA A 33 -3.93 2.53 -5.60
CA ALA A 33 -4.81 3.32 -4.75
C ALA A 33 -5.30 2.49 -3.54
N ALA A 34 -5.82 1.29 -3.78
CA ALA A 34 -6.31 0.41 -2.71
C ALA A 34 -5.20 0.03 -1.72
N ARG A 35 -3.99 -0.29 -2.22
CA ARG A 35 -2.83 -0.61 -1.37
C ARG A 35 -2.41 0.58 -0.52
N THR A 36 -2.46 1.79 -1.07
CA THR A 36 -2.10 3.02 -0.36
C THR A 36 -3.08 3.29 0.79
N ILE A 37 -4.38 3.22 0.53
CA ILE A 37 -5.42 3.39 1.55
C ILE A 37 -5.33 2.29 2.61
N ASN A 38 -5.15 1.03 2.23
CA ASN A 38 -5.00 -0.05 3.20
C ASN A 38 -3.73 0.09 4.06
N LYS A 39 -2.64 0.66 3.53
CA LYS A 39 -1.46 1.00 4.33
C LYS A 39 -1.79 2.08 5.36
N GLN A 40 -2.46 3.16 4.96
CA GLN A 40 -2.86 4.24 5.85
C GLN A 40 -3.79 3.73 6.97
N ARG A 41 -4.84 2.99 6.61
CA ARG A 41 -5.79 2.39 7.55
C ARG A 41 -5.10 1.47 8.57
N ARG A 42 -4.09 0.72 8.14
CA ARG A 42 -3.28 -0.15 9.01
C ARG A 42 -2.49 0.64 10.04
N ASN A 43 -1.85 1.73 9.61
CA ASN A 43 -1.11 2.61 10.50
C ASN A 43 -2.04 3.29 11.52
N GLU A 44 -3.27 3.61 11.11
CA GLU A 44 -4.32 4.17 11.97
C GLU A 44 -5.01 3.10 12.85
N GLY A 45 -4.65 1.82 12.74
CA GLY A 45 -5.26 0.74 13.51
C GLY A 45 -6.70 0.40 13.10
N ARG A 46 -7.15 0.87 11.94
CA ARG A 46 -8.50 0.64 11.39
C ARG A 46 -8.63 -0.68 10.60
N THR A 47 -7.58 -1.51 10.57
CA THR A 47 -7.61 -2.82 9.91
C THR A 47 -7.35 -3.95 10.91
N PRO A 48 -7.99 -5.12 10.74
CA PRO A 48 -7.75 -6.27 11.62
C PRO A 48 -6.32 -6.78 11.54
N ASN A 49 -5.70 -6.71 10.36
CA ASN A 49 -4.28 -7.01 10.19
C ASN A 49 -3.45 -5.77 10.50
N ARG A 50 -2.37 -5.93 11.28
CA ARG A 50 -1.45 -4.86 11.69
C ARG A 50 -0.08 -4.93 11.00
N THR A 51 0.27 -6.04 10.36
CA THR A 51 1.58 -6.25 9.71
C THR A 51 1.47 -6.14 8.21
N THR A 52 2.46 -5.55 7.54
CA THR A 52 2.47 -5.44 6.06
C THR A 52 2.80 -6.77 5.39
N GLN A 53 2.17 -7.05 4.25
CA GLN A 53 2.52 -8.18 3.38
C GLN A 53 3.41 -7.76 2.20
N GLY A 54 3.63 -6.45 2.03
CA GLY A 54 4.50 -5.92 0.99
C GLY A 54 5.93 -5.71 1.50
N THR A 55 6.85 -5.48 0.56
CA THR A 55 8.27 -5.19 0.82
C THR A 55 8.58 -3.72 1.11
N GLY A 56 7.53 -2.89 1.17
CA GLY A 56 7.64 -1.46 1.42
C GLY A 56 8.03 -0.66 0.17
N ASN A 57 8.51 0.56 0.37
CA ASN A 57 8.98 1.39 -0.74
C ASN A 57 10.34 0.83 -1.23
N PRO A 58 10.48 0.50 -2.53
CA PRO A 58 11.74 -0.04 -3.06
C PRO A 58 12.93 0.92 -2.92
N ASN A 59 12.67 2.23 -2.90
CA ASN A 59 13.71 3.27 -2.80
C ASN A 59 14.11 3.60 -1.35
N THR A 60 13.49 2.98 -0.34
CA THR A 60 13.93 3.14 1.06
C THR A 60 15.26 2.41 1.28
N SER A 61 16.10 2.86 2.22
CA SER A 61 17.31 2.12 2.60
C SER A 61 16.97 0.94 3.52
N LEU A 62 17.82 -0.10 3.57
CA LEU A 62 17.54 -1.32 4.35
C LEU A 62 17.44 -1.07 5.86
N ASP A 63 18.27 -0.16 6.40
CA ASP A 63 18.30 0.23 7.82
C ASP A 63 17.02 0.92 8.29
N LYS A 64 16.29 1.57 7.38
CA LYS A 64 15.04 2.29 7.69
C LYS A 64 13.78 1.46 7.51
N ARG A 65 13.91 0.19 7.10
CA ARG A 65 12.79 -0.71 6.89
C ARG A 65 12.38 -1.40 8.18
N THR A 66 11.12 -1.80 8.25
CA THR A 66 10.63 -2.66 9.33
C THR A 66 11.14 -4.09 9.16
N VAL A 67 11.19 -4.84 10.26
CA VAL A 67 11.59 -6.26 10.24
C VAL A 67 10.70 -7.08 9.30
N ASP A 68 9.40 -6.78 9.26
CA ASP A 68 8.46 -7.46 8.37
C ASP A 68 8.75 -7.18 6.88
N GLU A 69 9.06 -5.94 6.51
CA GLU A 69 9.44 -5.59 5.13
C GLU A 69 10.73 -6.27 4.69
N LEU A 70 11.73 -6.38 5.58
CA LEU A 70 12.97 -7.09 5.32
C LEU A 70 12.72 -8.59 5.11
N ARG A 71 11.87 -9.20 5.94
CA ARG A 71 11.47 -10.61 5.80
C ARG A 71 10.73 -10.87 4.48
N ASN A 72 9.77 -10.01 4.15
CA ASN A 72 9.03 -10.13 2.89
C ASN A 72 9.96 -10.02 1.68
N ARG A 73 10.96 -9.12 1.72
CA ARG A 73 11.92 -8.94 0.63
C ARG A 73 12.89 -10.13 0.51
N ALA A 74 13.32 -10.69 1.63
CA ALA A 74 14.13 -11.91 1.64
C ALA A 74 13.34 -13.07 1.02
N ALA A 75 12.06 -13.21 1.37
CA ALA A 75 11.17 -14.24 0.82
C ALA A 75 10.91 -14.07 -0.70
N GLU A 76 10.82 -12.84 -1.21
CA GLU A 76 10.75 -12.57 -2.66
C GLU A 76 12.06 -12.91 -3.38
N SER A 77 13.21 -12.68 -2.74
CA SER A 77 14.52 -12.94 -3.34
C SER A 77 14.90 -14.42 -3.33
N SER A 78 14.25 -15.23 -2.48
CA SER A 78 14.44 -16.68 -2.39
C SER A 78 13.49 -17.49 -3.27
N ARG A 79 12.58 -16.83 -4.00
CA ARG A 79 11.65 -17.46 -4.96
C ARG A 79 12.28 -17.55 -6.34
#